data_AF-A0A9W4HL30-F1
#
_entry.id   AF-A0A9W4HL30-F1
#
_cell.length_a   1.000
_cell.length_b   1.000
_cell.length_c   1.000
_cell.angle_alpha   90.00
_cell.angle_beta   90.00
_cell.angle_gamma   90.00
#
_symmetry.space_group_name_H-M   'P 1'
#
loop_
_entity.id
_entity.type
_entity.pdbx_description
1 polymer ?
#
loop_
_entity_poly.entity_id
_entity_poly.type
_entity_poly.pdbx_seq_one_letter_code
_entity_poly.pdbx_strand_id
1 'polypeptide(L)'
;MSSSIPPEAPGNIRILTLNCWGLKYIAKYRHERMSEIGRQLALASPPPEIVGLQECWTHRDFESIREQTKHLLPYGKFYYGGIFGAGLAILSKWPIEESSMFGYPLNGRPTAFFRGDWFVGKGVASARIRFGPGTADVAEVFCTHLHAPYEREPNDSYICHRTAQAWEISKLMRGAAERGHLVIGLGDFNMLPSSFAHRLITAQSPVRDAWREIHPDSSLAAAIDPVEKARNRPVPTAEFNLSENGATCDGSFNTWRWSENMRKRLAKGEDIVIDKDTPDPRGKRLDYIFVGDGGYPPAFPPSRWSVESVEVSMTQRHPTLLCSLSDHFAVEAVITRSSTGHGESDSDSDAAPGSANSPTLHTTSSKQVSPNAALSPETYDHIIGMTHKYVDRERSQRRWRMAHFIASIVISIGCMVGVWWVGNRTYIGFLLILISTLNFAAGVLDGLIGGLFMSSELRALKEFEWEVRNAQRLVIATEGSFSAKVEDDQKD
;
A
#
# COMPACT_ATOMS: atom_id res chain seq x y z
N MET A 1 21.18 17.30 -18.90
CA MET A 1 20.45 17.41 -20.18
C MET A 1 19.07 17.93 -19.85
N SER A 2 18.68 19.06 -20.43
CA SER A 2 17.33 19.62 -20.28
C SER A 2 16.38 18.71 -21.05
N SER A 3 15.78 17.74 -20.38
CA SER A 3 14.62 17.04 -20.93
C SER A 3 13.44 18.00 -20.74
N SER A 4 12.95 18.51 -21.86
CA SER A 4 11.78 19.37 -21.92
C SER A 4 10.52 18.51 -21.82
N ILE A 5 9.43 19.13 -21.35
CA ILE A 5 8.07 18.59 -21.50
C ILE A 5 7.90 18.17 -22.97
N PRO A 6 7.39 16.96 -23.27
CA PRO A 6 7.22 16.53 -24.64
C PRO A 6 6.20 17.42 -25.36
N PRO A 7 6.34 17.62 -26.68
CA PRO A 7 5.46 18.51 -27.44
C PRO A 7 4.03 17.97 -27.57
N GLU A 8 3.84 16.68 -27.35
CA GLU A 8 2.54 16.00 -27.36
C GLU A 8 2.49 15.00 -26.19
N ALA A 9 1.30 14.82 -25.62
CA ALA A 9 1.08 13.79 -24.62
C ALA A 9 1.15 12.39 -25.25
N PRO A 10 1.71 11.38 -24.55
CA PRO A 10 1.80 10.05 -25.09
C PRO A 10 0.42 9.38 -25.17
N GLY A 11 0.24 8.52 -26.17
CA GLY A 11 -0.97 7.70 -26.32
C GLY A 11 -1.04 6.52 -25.35
N ASN A 12 0.10 6.11 -24.78
CA ASN A 12 0.17 5.10 -23.73
C ASN A 12 1.24 5.45 -22.68
N ILE A 13 1.13 4.87 -21.49
CA ILE A 13 2.13 5.01 -20.42
C ILE A 13 2.42 3.62 -19.84
N ARG A 14 3.71 3.29 -19.71
CA ARG A 14 4.18 2.06 -19.03
C ARG A 14 4.53 2.31 -17.58
N ILE A 15 3.89 1.58 -16.68
CA ILE A 15 3.97 1.76 -15.23
C ILE A 15 4.49 0.48 -14.61
N LEU A 16 5.50 0.57 -13.74
CA LEU A 16 6.03 -0.58 -13.00
C LEU A 16 6.11 -0.26 -11.51
N THR A 17 5.80 -1.26 -10.67
CA THR A 17 6.06 -1.18 -9.24
C THR A 17 6.77 -2.42 -8.70
N LEU A 18 7.70 -2.22 -7.76
CA LEU A 18 8.43 -3.31 -7.11
C LEU A 18 8.76 -2.98 -5.65
N ASN A 19 8.35 -3.85 -4.73
CA ASN A 19 8.99 -3.95 -3.42
C ASN A 19 10.37 -4.59 -3.59
N CYS A 20 11.44 -3.86 -3.29
CA CYS A 20 12.83 -4.24 -3.57
C CYS A 20 13.47 -5.12 -2.49
N TRP A 21 12.84 -5.25 -1.31
CA TRP A 21 13.39 -5.96 -0.16
C TRP A 21 14.83 -5.53 0.20
N GLY A 22 15.04 -4.22 0.34
CA GLY A 22 16.34 -3.59 0.53
C GLY A 22 16.80 -3.46 1.99
N LEU A 23 16.23 -4.21 2.92
CA LEU A 23 16.43 -4.02 4.38
C LEU A 23 17.91 -4.05 4.77
N LYS A 24 18.41 -2.92 5.29
CA LYS A 24 19.81 -2.79 5.71
C LYS A 24 20.12 -3.76 6.85
N TYR A 25 21.19 -4.54 6.69
CA TYR A 25 21.69 -5.59 7.60
C TYR A 25 20.87 -6.88 7.68
N ILE A 26 19.65 -6.92 7.12
CA ILE A 26 18.78 -8.11 7.16
C ILE A 26 18.74 -8.80 5.80
N ALA A 27 18.54 -8.03 4.72
CA ALA A 27 18.35 -8.60 3.40
C ALA A 27 19.68 -9.10 2.82
N LYS A 28 19.71 -10.38 2.40
CA LYS A 28 20.90 -11.01 1.82
C LYS A 28 21.22 -10.44 0.44
N TYR A 29 22.51 -10.34 0.13
CA TYR A 29 23.04 -9.86 -1.16
C TYR A 29 22.40 -8.56 -1.64
N ARG A 30 22.09 -7.66 -0.69
CA ARG A 30 21.29 -6.48 -0.98
C ARG A 30 21.92 -5.63 -2.08
N HIS A 31 23.22 -5.34 -2.02
CA HIS A 31 23.85 -4.43 -2.98
C HIS A 31 23.83 -5.02 -4.39
N GLU A 32 24.12 -6.31 -4.51
CA GLU A 32 24.14 -7.05 -5.77
C GLU A 32 22.73 -7.09 -6.37
N ARG A 33 21.71 -7.42 -5.56
CA ARG A 33 20.30 -7.42 -6.01
C ARG A 33 19.80 -6.04 -6.40
N MET A 34 20.07 -5.01 -5.59
CA MET A 34 19.63 -3.64 -5.90
C MET A 34 20.30 -3.11 -7.18
N SER A 35 21.59 -3.42 -7.39
CA SER A 35 22.27 -3.10 -8.64
C SER A 35 21.62 -3.83 -9.82
N GLU A 36 21.32 -5.12 -9.66
CA GLU A 36 20.69 -5.93 -10.70
C GLU A 36 19.25 -5.48 -11.01
N ILE A 37 18.47 -5.04 -10.02
CA ILE A 37 17.17 -4.38 -10.23
C ILE A 37 17.33 -3.19 -11.17
N GLY A 38 18.30 -2.31 -10.91
CA GLY A 38 18.60 -1.17 -11.78
C GLY A 38 18.97 -1.57 -13.20
N ARG A 39 19.78 -2.63 -13.36
CA ARG A 39 20.17 -3.19 -14.65
C ARG A 39 18.96 -3.72 -15.42
N GLN A 40 18.07 -4.45 -14.75
CA GLN A 40 16.89 -5.04 -15.37
C GLN A 40 15.89 -3.97 -15.82
N LEU A 41 15.70 -2.91 -15.04
CA LEU A 41 14.92 -1.74 -15.46
C LEU A 41 15.53 -1.06 -16.71
N ALA A 42 16.86 -0.97 -16.78
CA ALA A 42 17.57 -0.39 -17.91
C ALA A 42 17.52 -1.25 -19.19
N LEU A 43 17.32 -2.56 -19.06
CA LEU A 43 17.25 -3.51 -20.17
C LEU A 43 15.82 -3.89 -20.58
N ALA A 44 14.82 -3.46 -19.80
CA ALA A 44 13.43 -3.69 -20.12
C ALA A 44 13.10 -3.13 -21.51
N SER A 45 12.43 -3.95 -22.32
CA SER A 45 12.08 -3.61 -23.69
C SER A 45 10.66 -4.09 -23.98
N PRO A 46 9.71 -3.17 -24.19
CA PRO A 46 9.82 -1.72 -24.05
C PRO A 46 10.12 -1.27 -22.60
N PRO A 47 10.79 -0.12 -22.39
CA PRO A 47 11.14 0.33 -21.04
C PRO A 47 9.94 0.91 -20.29
N PRO A 48 9.90 0.79 -18.95
CA PRO A 48 8.90 1.47 -18.13
C PRO A 48 9.15 2.98 -18.14
N GLU A 49 8.09 3.77 -17.95
CA GLU A 49 8.12 5.23 -18.02
C GLU A 49 7.80 5.90 -16.69
N ILE A 50 7.10 5.18 -15.81
CA ILE A 50 6.89 5.53 -14.41
C ILE A 50 7.20 4.29 -13.58
N VAL A 51 8.12 4.40 -12.62
CA VAL A 51 8.50 3.30 -11.73
C VAL A 51 8.35 3.74 -10.28
N GLY A 52 7.63 2.95 -9.48
CA GLY A 52 7.62 3.10 -8.03
C GLY A 52 8.33 1.95 -7.33
N LEU A 53 9.18 2.28 -6.37
CA LEU A 53 9.96 1.31 -5.62
C LEU A 53 9.63 1.41 -4.14
N GLN A 54 9.36 0.26 -3.51
CA GLN A 54 9.19 0.13 -2.07
C GLN A 54 10.38 -0.61 -1.47
N GLU A 55 10.57 -0.46 -0.16
CA GLU A 55 11.73 -1.00 0.57
C GLU A 55 13.11 -0.66 -0.04
N CYS A 56 13.20 0.44 -0.78
CA CYS A 56 14.46 1.04 -1.19
C CYS A 56 14.98 1.91 -0.03
N TRP A 57 15.53 1.28 1.01
CA TRP A 57 15.79 1.95 2.30
C TRP A 57 16.99 2.89 2.31
N THR A 58 18.00 2.68 1.46
CA THR A 58 19.22 3.47 1.49
C THR A 58 19.38 4.33 0.25
N HIS A 59 19.85 5.57 0.44
CA HIS A 59 20.16 6.48 -0.65
C HIS A 59 21.20 5.88 -1.61
N ARG A 60 22.15 5.10 -1.10
CA ARG A 60 23.17 4.45 -1.93
C ARG A 60 22.57 3.40 -2.87
N ASP A 61 21.63 2.59 -2.39
CA ASP A 61 20.96 1.60 -3.23
C ASP A 61 20.06 2.29 -4.26
N PHE A 62 19.38 3.38 -3.89
CA PHE A 62 18.64 4.24 -4.83
C PHE A 62 19.54 4.83 -5.92
N GLU A 63 20.68 5.42 -5.55
CA GLU A 63 21.63 5.98 -6.52
C GLU A 63 22.19 4.91 -7.46
N SER A 64 22.41 3.69 -6.97
CA SER A 64 22.83 2.56 -7.82
C SER A 64 21.79 2.23 -8.90
N ILE A 65 20.49 2.29 -8.56
CA ILE A 65 19.41 2.11 -9.54
C ILE A 65 19.36 3.31 -10.48
N ARG A 66 19.36 4.52 -9.94
CA ARG A 66 19.27 5.78 -10.69
C ARG A 66 20.36 5.94 -11.73
N GLU A 67 21.61 5.63 -11.40
CA GLU A 67 22.74 5.76 -12.33
C GLU A 67 22.56 4.86 -13.57
N GLN A 68 21.99 3.68 -13.38
CA GLN A 68 21.72 2.73 -14.46
C GLN A 68 20.50 3.13 -15.29
N THR A 69 19.46 3.71 -14.67
CA THR A 69 18.19 4.01 -15.36
C THR A 69 18.07 5.45 -15.86
N LYS A 70 18.94 6.39 -15.46
CA LYS A 70 18.79 7.85 -15.76
C LYS A 70 18.67 8.22 -17.24
N HIS A 71 19.12 7.35 -18.15
CA HIS A 71 19.03 7.58 -19.58
C HIS A 71 17.61 7.30 -20.13
N LEU A 72 16.80 6.52 -19.41
CA LEU A 72 15.39 6.24 -19.69
C LEU A 72 14.45 7.00 -18.74
N LEU A 73 14.83 7.05 -17.47
CA LEU A 73 14.08 7.63 -16.35
C LEU A 73 14.90 8.75 -15.68
N PRO A 74 15.15 9.88 -16.35
CA PRO A 74 16.04 10.94 -15.85
C PRO A 74 15.54 11.59 -14.55
N TYR A 75 14.23 11.60 -14.30
CA TYR A 75 13.62 12.22 -13.13
C TYR A 75 13.43 11.17 -12.04
N GLY A 76 14.09 11.35 -10.91
CA GLY A 76 14.03 10.38 -9.83
C GLY A 76 13.99 11.08 -8.49
N LYS A 77 13.11 10.62 -7.63
CA LYS A 77 12.91 11.15 -6.29
C LYS A 77 13.01 10.02 -5.27
N PHE A 78 14.02 10.12 -4.42
CA PHE A 78 14.10 9.37 -3.17
C PHE A 78 13.33 10.11 -2.07
N TYR A 79 12.50 9.40 -1.31
CA TYR A 79 11.66 9.98 -0.27
C TYR A 79 12.23 9.67 1.11
N TYR A 80 12.34 10.71 1.94
CA TYR A 80 12.77 10.61 3.32
C TYR A 80 11.55 10.60 4.24
N GLY A 81 11.61 9.85 5.33
CA GLY A 81 10.54 9.76 6.32
C GLY A 81 10.95 8.85 7.48
N GLY A 82 10.29 8.98 8.64
CA GLY A 82 10.58 8.17 9.83
C GLY A 82 12.03 8.22 10.31
N ILE A 83 12.41 7.26 11.17
CA ILE A 83 13.76 7.17 11.74
C ILE A 83 14.71 6.43 10.80
N PHE A 84 14.23 5.36 10.16
CA PHE A 84 15.02 4.51 9.26
C PHE A 84 14.77 4.75 7.76
N GLY A 85 14.05 5.81 7.41
CA GLY A 85 13.67 6.12 6.03
C GLY A 85 12.24 5.71 5.69
N ALA A 86 11.70 6.26 4.61
CA ALA A 86 10.40 5.86 4.07
C ALA A 86 10.49 4.57 3.22
N GLY A 87 11.66 4.31 2.64
CA GLY A 87 11.87 3.18 1.73
C GLY A 87 11.19 3.34 0.38
N LEU A 88 10.74 4.55 0.03
CA LEU A 88 9.98 4.82 -1.19
C LEU A 88 10.80 5.64 -2.18
N ALA A 89 10.68 5.29 -3.46
CA ALA A 89 11.23 6.06 -4.57
C ALA A 89 10.29 6.07 -5.77
N ILE A 90 10.30 7.17 -6.51
CA ILE A 90 9.62 7.29 -7.81
C ILE A 90 10.66 7.68 -8.86
N LEU A 91 10.68 6.96 -9.98
CA LEU A 91 11.47 7.27 -11.17
C LEU A 91 10.50 7.54 -12.32
N SER A 92 10.83 8.50 -13.19
CA SER A 92 9.98 8.92 -14.29
C SER A 92 10.80 9.33 -15.51
N LYS A 93 10.22 9.04 -16.67
CA LYS A 93 10.64 9.54 -17.98
C LYS A 93 10.43 11.06 -18.11
N TRP A 94 9.44 11.61 -17.41
CA TRP A 94 9.01 13.01 -17.54
C TRP A 94 9.27 13.85 -16.27
N PRO A 95 9.32 15.19 -16.39
CA PRO A 95 9.57 16.07 -15.26
C PRO A 95 8.60 15.88 -14.09
N ILE A 96 9.16 15.77 -12.88
CA ILE A 96 8.42 15.87 -11.62
C ILE A 96 8.32 17.36 -11.26
N GLU A 97 7.13 17.94 -11.42
CA GLU A 97 6.85 19.35 -11.11
C GLU A 97 6.80 19.58 -9.60
N GLU A 98 6.17 18.66 -8.89
CA GLU A 98 5.96 18.74 -7.45
C GLU A 98 6.11 17.34 -6.82
N SER A 99 6.55 17.31 -5.57
CA SER A 99 6.73 16.07 -4.82
C SER A 99 6.47 16.31 -3.34
N SER A 100 5.80 15.36 -2.70
CA SER A 100 5.51 15.39 -1.26
C SER A 100 5.57 14.00 -0.65
N MET A 101 5.84 13.93 0.65
CA MET A 101 5.78 12.70 1.42
C MET A 101 4.75 12.87 2.54
N PHE A 102 3.66 12.11 2.49
CA PHE A 102 2.66 12.08 3.54
C PHE A 102 2.92 10.89 4.47
N GLY A 103 3.38 11.13 5.69
CA GLY A 103 3.58 10.06 6.68
C GLY A 103 2.26 9.63 7.31
N TYR A 104 2.03 8.32 7.42
CA TYR A 104 0.79 7.82 8.01
C TYR A 104 0.73 8.12 9.52
N PRO A 105 -0.36 8.75 10.02
CA PRO A 105 -0.50 9.06 11.44
C PRO A 105 -0.56 7.82 12.34
N LEU A 106 -1.16 6.72 11.83
CA LEU A 106 -1.23 5.43 12.49
C LEU A 106 -0.27 4.47 11.79
N ASN A 107 0.87 4.21 12.41
CA ASN A 107 1.96 3.48 11.78
C ASN A 107 2.74 2.59 12.78
N GLY A 108 2.09 1.56 13.30
CA GLY A 108 2.73 0.60 14.18
C GLY A 108 2.93 1.10 15.62
N ARG A 109 3.68 0.34 16.42
CA ARG A 109 3.99 0.66 17.82
C ARG A 109 5.49 0.62 18.09
N PRO A 110 6.04 1.51 18.92
CA PRO A 110 7.47 1.53 19.24
C PRO A 110 7.93 0.25 19.97
N THR A 111 7.03 -0.37 20.75
CA THR A 111 7.33 -1.62 21.46
C THR A 111 7.41 -2.84 20.56
N ALA A 112 6.88 -2.77 19.33
CA ALA A 112 6.97 -3.83 18.33
C ALA A 112 8.26 -3.69 17.51
N PHE A 113 9.41 -3.53 18.19
CA PHE A 113 10.71 -3.27 17.54
C PHE A 113 11.17 -4.39 16.61
N PHE A 114 10.75 -5.63 16.87
CA PHE A 114 11.01 -6.79 16.01
C PHE A 114 10.18 -6.78 14.71
N ARG A 115 9.10 -6.00 14.66
CA ARG A 115 8.27 -5.80 13.46
C ARG A 115 8.82 -4.64 12.61
N GLY A 116 9.31 -3.57 13.25
CA GLY A 116 10.04 -2.48 12.60
C GLY A 116 9.19 -1.37 12.00
N ASP A 117 7.91 -1.62 11.69
CA ASP A 117 6.98 -0.70 11.02
C ASP A 117 6.89 0.71 11.63
N TRP A 118 7.01 0.82 12.96
CA TRP A 118 6.99 2.12 13.65
C TRP A 118 8.23 2.98 13.41
N PHE A 119 9.38 2.34 13.22
CA PHE A 119 10.65 3.05 13.05
C PHE A 119 10.87 3.48 11.60
N VAL A 120 10.18 2.83 10.65
CA VAL A 120 10.18 3.21 9.24
C VAL A 120 9.06 4.21 8.97
N GLY A 121 9.31 5.19 8.10
CA GLY A 121 8.36 6.24 7.77
C GLY A 121 7.34 5.79 6.73
N LYS A 122 6.47 4.80 7.05
CA LYS A 122 5.41 4.40 6.12
C LYS A 122 4.50 5.59 5.83
N GLY A 123 4.06 5.66 4.59
CA GLY A 123 3.33 6.80 4.08
C GLY A 123 3.15 6.72 2.58
N VAL A 124 2.73 7.83 2.00
CA VAL A 124 2.52 7.99 0.56
C VAL A 124 3.55 8.96 0.01
N ALA A 125 4.41 8.46 -0.88
CA ALA A 125 5.28 9.27 -1.71
C ALA A 125 4.50 9.73 -2.94
N SER A 126 4.37 11.05 -3.10
CA SER A 126 3.60 11.66 -4.19
C SER A 126 4.52 12.36 -5.17
N ALA A 127 4.22 12.25 -6.47
CA ALA A 127 4.89 12.99 -7.54
C ALA A 127 3.86 13.48 -8.55
N ARG A 128 3.88 14.78 -8.85
CA ARG A 128 3.11 15.38 -9.94
C ARG A 128 3.98 15.44 -11.19
N ILE A 129 3.65 14.65 -12.19
CA ILE A 129 4.48 14.38 -13.37
C ILE A 129 3.82 14.96 -14.62
N ARG A 130 4.54 15.82 -15.34
CA ARG A 130 4.05 16.49 -16.56
C ARG A 130 4.44 15.70 -17.81
N PHE A 131 3.48 14.98 -18.39
CA PHE A 131 3.74 14.11 -19.55
C PHE A 131 3.36 14.74 -20.89
N GLY A 132 2.88 15.97 -20.94
CA GLY A 132 2.50 16.70 -22.15
C GLY A 132 2.26 18.19 -21.88
N PRO A 133 2.02 19.03 -22.89
CA PRO A 133 1.91 20.47 -22.72
C PRO A 133 0.55 20.92 -22.16
N GLY A 134 -0.50 20.08 -22.26
CA GLY A 134 -1.85 20.42 -21.84
C GLY A 134 -2.00 20.49 -20.32
N THR A 135 -2.99 21.24 -19.86
CA THR A 135 -3.31 21.39 -18.43
C THR A 135 -3.65 20.04 -17.78
N ALA A 136 -4.36 19.18 -18.52
CA ALA A 136 -4.76 17.84 -18.11
C ALA A 136 -3.71 16.74 -18.43
N ASP A 137 -2.53 17.11 -18.94
CA ASP A 137 -1.43 16.18 -19.24
C ASP A 137 -0.51 16.01 -18.02
N VAL A 138 -1.13 15.68 -16.89
CA VAL A 138 -0.50 15.47 -15.59
C VAL A 138 -0.87 14.11 -15.04
N ALA A 139 0.13 13.37 -14.59
CA ALA A 139 -0.05 12.20 -13.75
C ALA A 139 0.33 12.54 -12.31
N GLU A 140 -0.55 12.32 -11.35
CA GLU A 140 -0.20 12.24 -9.93
C GLU A 140 0.03 10.79 -9.55
N VAL A 141 1.29 10.48 -9.24
CA VAL A 141 1.75 9.15 -8.88
C VAL A 141 1.88 9.06 -7.37
N PHE A 142 1.24 8.07 -6.77
CA PHE A 142 1.24 7.78 -5.34
C PHE A 142 1.89 6.42 -5.10
N CYS A 143 3.14 6.42 -4.66
CA CYS A 143 3.85 5.20 -4.25
C CYS A 143 3.65 4.99 -2.75
N THR A 144 3.20 3.80 -2.32
CA THR A 144 3.00 3.50 -0.90
C THR A 144 3.54 2.12 -0.50
N HIS A 145 3.74 1.95 0.81
CA HIS A 145 3.98 0.66 1.44
C HIS A 145 3.16 0.60 2.74
N LEU A 146 1.95 0.02 2.67
CA LEU A 146 1.04 -0.06 3.82
C LEU A 146 1.62 -0.97 4.92
N HIS A 147 1.09 -0.85 6.14
CA HIS A 147 1.51 -1.64 7.30
C HIS A 147 1.35 -3.14 7.02
N ALA A 148 2.34 -3.96 7.39
CA ALA A 148 2.28 -5.39 7.09
C ALA A 148 1.21 -6.13 7.93
N PRO A 149 0.52 -7.15 7.37
CA PRO A 149 -0.39 -8.01 8.12
C PRO A 149 0.41 -9.11 8.85
N TYR A 150 0.68 -8.88 10.13
CA TYR A 150 1.40 -9.85 10.97
C TYR A 150 0.51 -10.95 11.54
N GLU A 151 -0.80 -10.74 11.52
CA GLU A 151 -1.82 -11.60 12.10
C GLU A 151 -2.94 -11.76 11.07
N ARG A 152 -3.58 -12.93 11.05
CA ARG A 152 -4.71 -13.16 10.15
C ARG A 152 -5.95 -12.47 10.70
N GLU A 153 -6.74 -11.87 9.82
CA GLU A 153 -8.07 -11.39 10.16
C GLU A 153 -8.94 -12.54 10.69
N PRO A 154 -9.81 -12.29 11.69
CA PRO A 154 -10.18 -10.99 12.26
C PRO A 154 -9.30 -10.54 13.46
N ASN A 155 -8.25 -11.29 13.82
CA ASN A 155 -7.47 -11.05 15.03
C ASN A 155 -6.27 -10.12 14.82
N ASP A 156 -6.24 -9.38 13.71
CA ASP A 156 -5.11 -8.52 13.39
C ASP A 156 -5.10 -7.25 14.24
N SER A 157 -4.08 -7.15 15.11
CA SER A 157 -3.86 -6.02 16.00
C SER A 157 -3.63 -4.68 15.29
N TYR A 158 -3.35 -4.68 13.98
CA TYR A 158 -3.02 -3.53 13.14
C TYR A 158 -4.03 -3.31 12.00
N ILE A 159 -5.17 -4.02 12.02
CA ILE A 159 -6.23 -3.79 11.02
C ILE A 159 -6.72 -2.34 11.00
N CYS A 160 -6.86 -1.72 12.18
CA CYS A 160 -7.23 -0.29 12.29
C CYS A 160 -6.19 0.62 11.64
N HIS A 161 -4.91 0.28 11.76
CA HIS A 161 -3.82 1.04 11.13
C HIS A 161 -3.92 0.93 9.62
N ARG A 162 -3.95 -0.28 9.05
CA ARG A 162 -4.08 -0.46 7.60
C ARG A 162 -5.34 0.20 7.04
N THR A 163 -6.46 0.09 7.74
CA THR A 163 -7.72 0.75 7.34
C THR A 163 -7.57 2.27 7.29
N ALA A 164 -6.96 2.88 8.31
CA ALA A 164 -6.69 4.32 8.29
C ALA A 164 -5.70 4.72 7.19
N GLN A 165 -4.67 3.90 6.93
CA GLN A 165 -3.71 4.17 5.85
C GLN A 165 -4.35 4.07 4.46
N ALA A 166 -5.20 3.07 4.24
CA ALA A 166 -5.99 2.91 3.03
C ALA A 166 -6.97 4.10 2.84
N TRP A 167 -7.58 4.59 3.92
CA TRP A 167 -8.40 5.80 3.91
C TRP A 167 -7.59 7.04 3.49
N GLU A 168 -6.41 7.25 4.06
CA GLU A 168 -5.54 8.38 3.75
C GLU A 168 -5.11 8.42 2.28
N ILE A 169 -4.62 7.29 1.73
CA ILE A 169 -4.23 7.27 0.32
C ILE A 169 -5.42 7.45 -0.62
N SER A 170 -6.61 6.96 -0.25
CA SER A 170 -7.84 7.17 -1.02
C SER A 170 -8.19 8.65 -1.13
N LYS A 171 -8.03 9.42 -0.04
CA LYS A 171 -8.24 10.89 -0.07
C LYS A 171 -7.27 11.58 -1.03
N LEU A 172 -5.99 11.19 -1.01
CA LEU A 172 -4.98 11.77 -1.89
C LEU A 172 -5.28 11.47 -3.38
N MET A 173 -5.59 10.22 -3.69
CA MET A 173 -5.98 9.78 -5.04
C MET A 173 -7.25 10.48 -5.52
N ARG A 174 -8.28 10.55 -4.68
CA ARG A 174 -9.52 11.29 -4.99
C ARG A 174 -9.25 12.76 -5.25
N GLY A 175 -8.45 13.42 -4.41
CA GLY A 175 -8.12 14.83 -4.59
C GLY A 175 -7.38 15.10 -5.91
N ALA A 176 -6.53 14.17 -6.36
CA ALA A 176 -5.88 14.26 -7.68
C ALA A 176 -6.87 14.09 -8.84
N ALA A 177 -7.78 13.12 -8.74
CA ALA A 177 -8.84 12.92 -9.74
C ALA A 177 -9.77 14.14 -9.83
N GLU A 178 -10.13 14.76 -8.69
CA GLU A 178 -10.95 15.97 -8.64
C GLU A 178 -10.29 17.18 -9.33
N ARG A 179 -8.95 17.19 -9.43
CA ARG A 179 -8.18 18.17 -10.22
C ARG A 179 -8.11 17.84 -11.72
N GLY A 180 -8.66 16.71 -12.16
CA GLY A 180 -8.60 16.24 -13.54
C GLY A 180 -7.25 15.66 -13.95
N HIS A 181 -6.41 15.29 -12.98
CA HIS A 181 -5.14 14.61 -13.24
C HIS A 181 -5.36 13.11 -13.43
N LEU A 182 -4.48 12.46 -14.20
CA LEU A 182 -4.34 11.01 -14.20
C LEU A 182 -3.79 10.58 -12.83
N VAL A 183 -4.49 9.67 -12.16
CA VAL A 183 -4.12 9.11 -10.86
C VAL A 183 -3.49 7.75 -11.08
N ILE A 184 -2.29 7.57 -10.54
CA ILE A 184 -1.59 6.29 -10.52
C ILE A 184 -1.24 5.97 -9.06
N GLY A 185 -1.99 5.08 -8.43
CA GLY A 185 -1.66 4.55 -7.10
C GLY A 185 -0.89 3.25 -7.25
N LEU A 186 0.33 3.14 -6.72
CA LEU A 186 1.13 1.93 -6.89
C LEU A 186 1.93 1.57 -5.63
N GLY A 187 2.32 0.31 -5.54
CA GLY A 187 3.20 -0.18 -4.49
C GLY A 187 2.72 -1.43 -3.77
N ASP A 188 3.30 -1.68 -2.61
CA ASP A 188 2.96 -2.80 -1.74
C ASP A 188 1.86 -2.35 -0.78
N PHE A 189 0.63 -2.73 -1.10
CA PHE A 189 -0.52 -2.36 -0.27
C PHE A 189 -0.74 -3.33 0.89
N ASN A 190 0.05 -4.40 1.02
CA ASN A 190 -0.04 -5.34 2.12
C ASN A 190 -1.49 -5.82 2.39
N MET A 191 -2.27 -5.93 1.31
CA MET A 191 -3.69 -6.25 1.33
C MET A 191 -4.02 -7.26 0.25
N LEU A 192 -5.06 -8.05 0.48
CA LEU A 192 -5.56 -9.03 -0.48
C LEU A 192 -6.61 -8.41 -1.42
N PRO A 193 -6.79 -8.94 -2.65
CA PRO A 193 -7.85 -8.48 -3.53
C PRO A 193 -9.22 -8.68 -2.89
N SER A 194 -10.14 -7.74 -3.09
CA SER A 194 -11.45 -7.70 -2.40
C SER A 194 -11.39 -7.66 -0.87
N SER A 195 -10.23 -7.52 -0.21
CA SER A 195 -10.18 -7.30 1.24
C SER A 195 -10.86 -5.97 1.62
N PHE A 196 -11.07 -5.75 2.91
CA PHE A 196 -11.69 -4.51 3.39
C PHE A 196 -10.95 -3.26 2.89
N ALA A 197 -9.61 -3.23 3.02
CA ALA A 197 -8.78 -2.12 2.59
C ALA A 197 -8.81 -1.92 1.06
N HIS A 198 -8.83 -3.01 0.29
CA HIS A 198 -8.93 -2.95 -1.17
C HIS A 198 -10.25 -2.29 -1.62
N ARG A 199 -11.37 -2.78 -1.07
CA ARG A 199 -12.70 -2.21 -1.36
C ARG A 199 -12.82 -0.76 -0.90
N LEU A 200 -12.18 -0.41 0.23
CA LEU A 200 -12.15 0.96 0.72
C LEU A 200 -11.50 1.89 -0.31
N ILE A 201 -10.35 1.50 -0.86
CA ILE A 201 -9.62 2.25 -1.87
C ILE A 201 -10.47 2.44 -3.13
N THR A 202 -10.97 1.37 -3.71
CA THR A 202 -11.73 1.42 -4.98
C THR A 202 -13.10 2.10 -4.83
N ALA A 203 -13.64 2.19 -3.61
CA ALA A 203 -14.89 2.90 -3.36
C ALA A 203 -14.66 4.40 -3.11
N GLN A 204 -13.70 4.75 -2.26
CA GLN A 204 -13.46 6.14 -1.82
C GLN A 204 -12.60 6.95 -2.79
N SER A 205 -11.97 6.31 -3.76
CA SER A 205 -11.25 6.99 -4.84
C SER A 205 -11.71 6.45 -6.19
N PRO A 206 -11.83 7.31 -7.22
CA PRO A 206 -12.31 6.90 -8.53
C PRO A 206 -11.18 6.23 -9.34
N VAL A 207 -10.62 5.16 -8.78
CA VAL A 207 -9.54 4.37 -9.36
C VAL A 207 -9.96 2.91 -9.52
N ARG A 208 -9.39 2.24 -10.50
CA ARG A 208 -9.61 0.83 -10.81
C ARG A 208 -8.33 0.05 -10.56
N ASP A 209 -8.46 -1.16 -10.03
CA ASP A 209 -7.35 -2.11 -9.87
C ASP A 209 -6.98 -2.66 -11.25
N ALA A 210 -5.80 -2.29 -11.77
CA ALA A 210 -5.38 -2.63 -13.13
C ALA A 210 -5.35 -4.15 -13.36
N TRP A 211 -4.97 -4.93 -12.34
CA TRP A 211 -4.96 -6.39 -12.48
C TRP A 211 -6.37 -6.96 -12.64
N ARG A 212 -7.33 -6.44 -11.88
CA ARG A 212 -8.71 -6.94 -11.92
C ARG A 212 -9.51 -6.42 -13.09
N GLU A 213 -9.10 -5.31 -13.69
CA GLU A 213 -9.67 -4.82 -14.94
C GLU A 213 -9.42 -5.84 -16.07
N ILE A 214 -8.23 -6.43 -16.12
CA ILE A 214 -7.86 -7.45 -17.12
C ILE A 214 -8.27 -8.87 -16.68
N HIS A 215 -8.05 -9.23 -15.41
CA HIS A 215 -8.34 -10.54 -14.83
C HIS A 215 -9.40 -10.43 -13.71
N PRO A 216 -10.68 -10.21 -14.04
CA PRO A 216 -11.74 -9.97 -13.05
C PRO A 216 -11.93 -11.14 -12.08
N ASP A 217 -11.62 -12.34 -12.56
CA ASP A 217 -11.72 -13.60 -11.85
C ASP A 217 -10.46 -14.00 -11.06
N SER A 218 -9.38 -13.21 -11.07
CA SER A 218 -8.14 -13.50 -10.33
C SER A 218 -8.37 -13.88 -8.84
N SER A 219 -7.43 -14.61 -8.24
CA SER A 219 -7.52 -15.07 -6.85
C SER A 219 -7.78 -13.93 -5.86
N LEU A 220 -8.61 -14.18 -4.84
CA LEU A 220 -8.87 -13.24 -3.74
C LEU A 220 -7.89 -13.40 -2.58
N ALA A 221 -7.22 -14.55 -2.48
CA ALA A 221 -6.21 -14.86 -1.48
C ALA A 221 -5.35 -16.03 -1.97
N ALA A 222 -4.39 -16.50 -1.16
CA ALA A 222 -3.70 -17.75 -1.47
C ALA A 222 -4.69 -18.92 -1.46
N ALA A 223 -4.48 -19.95 -2.30
CA ALA A 223 -5.41 -21.09 -2.39
C ALA A 223 -5.57 -21.86 -1.07
N ILE A 224 -4.61 -21.74 -0.13
CA ILE A 224 -4.74 -22.28 1.23
C ILE A 224 -5.67 -21.48 2.15
N ASP A 225 -5.98 -20.24 1.82
CA ASP A 225 -6.73 -19.33 2.69
C ASP A 225 -8.24 -19.58 2.59
N PRO A 226 -8.99 -19.37 3.69
CA PRO A 226 -10.43 -19.70 3.73
C PRO A 226 -11.27 -19.00 2.64
N VAL A 227 -10.94 -17.75 2.31
CA VAL A 227 -11.68 -16.96 1.31
C VAL A 227 -11.55 -17.58 -0.08
N GLU A 228 -10.35 -18.03 -0.46
CA GLU A 228 -10.15 -18.65 -1.78
C GLU A 228 -10.68 -20.10 -1.80
N LYS A 229 -10.52 -20.85 -0.71
CA LYS A 229 -11.13 -22.19 -0.55
C LYS A 229 -12.64 -22.16 -0.73
N ALA A 230 -13.32 -21.13 -0.21
CA ALA A 230 -14.77 -20.98 -0.35
C ALA A 230 -15.22 -20.80 -1.81
N ARG A 231 -14.33 -20.42 -2.73
CA ARG A 231 -14.63 -20.32 -4.16
C ARG A 231 -14.61 -21.69 -4.87
N ASN A 232 -14.22 -22.77 -4.19
CA ASN A 232 -14.13 -24.13 -4.72
C ASN A 232 -13.34 -24.23 -6.04
N ARG A 233 -12.26 -23.46 -6.15
CA ARG A 233 -11.36 -23.48 -7.30
C ARG A 233 -10.21 -24.49 -7.08
N PRO A 234 -9.67 -25.10 -8.15
CA PRO A 234 -8.50 -25.96 -8.03
C PRO A 234 -7.29 -25.18 -7.49
N VAL A 235 -6.35 -25.88 -6.86
CA VAL A 235 -5.06 -25.28 -6.49
C VAL A 235 -4.35 -24.84 -7.78
N PRO A 236 -4.00 -23.56 -7.91
CA PRO A 236 -3.36 -23.05 -9.12
C PRO A 236 -1.94 -23.59 -9.26
N THR A 237 -1.47 -23.67 -10.50
CA THR A 237 -0.06 -23.95 -10.80
C THR A 237 0.79 -22.69 -10.58
N ALA A 238 2.11 -22.86 -10.53
CA ALA A 238 3.05 -21.75 -10.40
C ALA A 238 2.90 -20.74 -11.54
N GLU A 239 2.73 -21.21 -12.79
CA GLU A 239 2.50 -20.34 -13.95
C GLU A 239 1.15 -19.62 -13.87
N PHE A 240 0.07 -20.35 -13.55
CA PHE A 240 -1.27 -19.75 -13.43
C PHE A 240 -1.31 -18.66 -12.35
N ASN A 241 -0.54 -18.85 -11.28
CA ASN A 241 -0.39 -17.83 -10.25
C ASN A 241 0.24 -16.55 -10.78
N LEU A 242 1.23 -16.62 -11.67
CA LEU A 242 1.84 -15.44 -12.27
C LEU A 242 0.94 -14.79 -13.32
N SER A 243 0.41 -15.59 -14.26
CA SER A 243 -0.26 -15.07 -15.46
C SER A 243 -1.71 -14.65 -15.22
N GLU A 244 -2.44 -15.34 -14.33
CA GLU A 244 -3.89 -15.08 -14.12
C GLU A 244 -4.16 -14.46 -12.76
N ASN A 245 -3.59 -15.02 -11.69
CA ASN A 245 -3.85 -14.54 -10.33
C ASN A 245 -3.04 -13.28 -9.96
N GLY A 246 -1.94 -13.02 -10.66
CA GLY A 246 -1.04 -11.90 -10.36
C GLY A 246 -0.32 -12.06 -9.04
N ALA A 247 0.08 -13.28 -8.68
CA ALA A 247 0.79 -13.54 -7.45
C ALA A 247 2.18 -12.87 -7.47
N THR A 248 2.34 -11.85 -6.64
CA THR A 248 3.58 -11.07 -6.54
C THR A 248 4.51 -11.60 -5.46
N CYS A 249 4.01 -12.36 -4.49
CA CYS A 249 4.82 -12.92 -3.42
C CYS A 249 4.38 -14.33 -3.02
N ASP A 250 5.19 -14.99 -2.19
CA ASP A 250 4.93 -16.31 -1.61
C ASP A 250 4.81 -17.49 -2.60
N GLY A 251 4.93 -17.23 -3.90
CA GLY A 251 4.83 -18.23 -4.95
C GLY A 251 6.10 -19.09 -5.14
N SER A 252 5.92 -20.22 -5.82
CA SER A 252 6.96 -21.25 -5.99
C SER A 252 8.19 -20.79 -6.78
N PHE A 253 8.06 -19.82 -7.69
CA PHE A 253 9.19 -19.25 -8.42
C PHE A 253 10.08 -18.35 -7.56
N ASN A 254 9.60 -17.86 -6.42
CA ASN A 254 10.37 -16.97 -5.57
C ASN A 254 11.33 -17.77 -4.66
N THR A 255 12.62 -17.66 -4.93
CA THR A 255 13.68 -18.40 -4.21
C THR A 255 13.73 -18.10 -2.71
N TRP A 256 13.25 -16.94 -2.26
CA TRP A 256 13.23 -16.58 -0.84
C TRP A 256 12.17 -17.37 -0.07
N ARG A 257 11.18 -17.92 -0.78
CA ARG A 257 10.05 -18.69 -0.24
C ARG A 257 10.20 -20.19 -0.42
N TRP A 258 11.29 -20.63 -1.04
CA TRP A 258 11.68 -22.03 -1.14
C TRP A 258 11.91 -22.68 0.23
N SER A 259 11.78 -24.02 0.24
CA SER A 259 12.10 -24.84 1.41
C SER A 259 13.55 -24.63 1.86
N GLU A 260 13.83 -24.89 3.14
CA GLU A 260 15.19 -24.76 3.68
C GLU A 260 16.20 -25.63 2.91
N ASN A 261 15.81 -26.84 2.49
CA ASN A 261 16.64 -27.72 1.68
C ASN A 261 17.00 -27.08 0.33
N MET A 262 16.01 -26.58 -0.40
CA MET A 262 16.23 -25.91 -1.69
C MET A 262 17.11 -24.67 -1.53
N ARG A 263 16.91 -23.86 -0.49
CA ARG A 263 17.78 -22.70 -0.22
C ARG A 263 19.22 -23.10 0.11
N LYS A 264 19.43 -24.22 0.82
CA LYS A 264 20.78 -24.77 1.07
C LYS A 264 21.46 -25.26 -0.20
N ARG A 265 20.70 -25.88 -1.12
CA ARG A 265 21.19 -26.31 -2.44
C ARG A 265 21.56 -25.10 -3.32
N LEU A 266 20.70 -24.08 -3.37
CA LEU A 266 20.98 -22.82 -4.06
C LEU A 266 22.25 -22.15 -3.52
N ALA A 267 22.44 -22.13 -2.19
CA ALA A 267 23.65 -21.60 -1.56
C ALA A 267 24.94 -22.36 -1.93
N LYS A 268 24.83 -23.59 -2.45
CA LYS A 268 25.95 -24.36 -3.01
C LYS A 268 26.15 -24.14 -4.52
N GLY A 269 25.37 -23.24 -5.13
CA GLY A 269 25.43 -22.94 -6.56
C GLY A 269 24.60 -23.87 -7.43
N GLU A 270 23.70 -24.68 -6.85
CA GLU A 270 22.83 -25.55 -7.62
C GLU A 270 21.64 -24.76 -8.19
N ASP A 271 21.54 -24.75 -9.52
CA ASP A 271 20.40 -24.15 -10.23
C ASP A 271 19.19 -25.10 -10.23
N ILE A 272 18.15 -24.75 -9.47
CA ILE A 272 16.89 -25.50 -9.40
C ILE A 272 15.86 -24.81 -10.31
N VAL A 273 15.38 -25.55 -11.31
CA VAL A 273 14.27 -25.15 -12.18
C VAL A 273 12.96 -25.62 -11.55
N ILE A 274 11.98 -24.72 -11.45
CA ILE A 274 10.62 -25.04 -10.99
C ILE A 274 9.77 -25.32 -12.22
N ASP A 275 9.09 -26.47 -12.22
CA ASP A 275 8.13 -26.81 -13.26
C ASP A 275 6.93 -25.86 -13.20
N LYS A 276 6.50 -25.36 -14.37
CA LYS A 276 5.38 -24.42 -14.50
C LYS A 276 4.07 -24.95 -13.94
N ASP A 277 3.88 -26.27 -13.99
CA ASP A 277 2.69 -26.97 -13.54
C ASP A 277 2.76 -27.36 -12.05
N THR A 278 3.84 -27.00 -11.35
CA THR A 278 3.98 -27.23 -9.91
C THR A 278 2.81 -26.58 -9.16
N PRO A 279 2.04 -27.32 -8.34
CA PRO A 279 0.99 -26.74 -7.52
C PRO A 279 1.56 -25.67 -6.58
N ASP A 280 0.99 -24.48 -6.62
CA ASP A 280 1.44 -23.33 -5.84
C ASP A 280 0.29 -22.77 -4.99
N PRO A 281 0.04 -23.39 -3.81
CA PRO A 281 -1.10 -23.01 -3.00
C PRO A 281 -0.85 -21.75 -2.15
N ARG A 282 0.36 -21.17 -2.19
CA ARG A 282 0.78 -20.06 -1.32
C ARG A 282 0.91 -18.72 -2.02
N GLY A 283 1.08 -18.71 -3.35
CA GLY A 283 1.13 -17.48 -4.14
C GLY A 283 -0.05 -16.57 -3.85
N LYS A 284 0.23 -15.27 -3.68
CA LYS A 284 -0.78 -14.23 -3.43
C LYS A 284 -0.34 -12.89 -3.99
N ARG A 285 -1.29 -11.99 -4.21
CA ARG A 285 -1.06 -10.62 -4.69
C ARG A 285 -1.12 -9.61 -3.56
N LEU A 286 -0.03 -8.87 -3.35
CA LEU A 286 0.04 -7.76 -2.38
C LEU A 286 0.44 -6.42 -3.01
N ASP A 287 1.01 -6.46 -4.21
CA ASP A 287 1.45 -5.28 -4.95
C ASP A 287 0.41 -4.92 -6.03
N TYR A 288 0.14 -3.63 -6.18
CA TYR A 288 -0.95 -3.14 -7.03
C TYR A 288 -0.53 -1.94 -7.87
N ILE A 289 -1.20 -1.79 -9.00
CA ILE A 289 -1.31 -0.54 -9.76
C ILE A 289 -2.80 -0.20 -9.85
N PHE A 290 -3.18 0.95 -9.34
CA PHE A 290 -4.49 1.56 -9.42
C PHE A 290 -4.44 2.72 -10.42
N VAL A 291 -5.42 2.79 -11.31
CA VAL A 291 -5.49 3.80 -12.37
C VAL A 291 -6.84 4.47 -12.35
N GLY A 292 -6.88 5.80 -12.45
CA GLY A 292 -8.11 6.56 -12.60
C GLY A 292 -7.84 7.94 -13.15
N ASP A 293 -8.78 8.56 -13.85
CA ASP A 293 -8.56 9.86 -14.49
C ASP A 293 -9.85 10.66 -14.69
N GLY A 294 -10.94 10.20 -14.08
CA GLY A 294 -12.24 10.85 -14.03
C GLY A 294 -12.78 10.79 -12.61
N GLY A 295 -13.68 11.70 -12.26
CA GLY A 295 -14.36 11.71 -10.96
C GLY A 295 -15.66 10.90 -10.96
N TYR A 296 -16.54 11.19 -10.00
CA TYR A 296 -17.86 10.54 -9.90
C TYR A 296 -18.86 11.19 -10.88
N PRO A 297 -19.49 10.43 -11.80
CA PRO A 297 -20.54 10.96 -12.66
C PRO A 297 -21.66 11.65 -11.84
N PRO A 298 -22.33 12.70 -12.36
CA PRO A 298 -22.22 13.26 -13.70
C PRO A 298 -21.25 14.46 -13.83
N ALA A 299 -20.60 14.87 -12.74
CA ALA A 299 -19.88 16.16 -12.68
C ALA A 299 -18.47 16.14 -13.30
N PHE A 300 -18.02 14.99 -13.81
CA PHE A 300 -16.67 14.83 -14.33
C PHE A 300 -16.67 14.24 -15.74
N PRO A 301 -15.70 14.62 -16.59
CA PRO A 301 -15.58 14.05 -17.92
C PRO A 301 -15.41 12.52 -17.84
N PRO A 302 -15.83 11.79 -18.88
CA PRO A 302 -15.61 10.35 -18.95
C PRO A 302 -14.11 10.05 -18.85
N SER A 303 -13.81 8.88 -18.26
CA SER A 303 -12.45 8.34 -18.17
C SER A 303 -11.82 8.30 -19.57
N ARG A 304 -10.67 8.95 -19.72
CA ARG A 304 -9.86 9.00 -20.95
C ARG A 304 -8.80 7.91 -20.97
N TRP A 305 -8.40 7.40 -19.82
CA TRP A 305 -7.39 6.35 -19.67
C TRP A 305 -8.02 5.00 -19.34
N SER A 306 -7.62 3.97 -20.08
CA SER A 306 -7.99 2.57 -19.86
C SER A 306 -6.75 1.72 -19.62
N VAL A 307 -6.91 0.59 -18.93
CA VAL A 307 -5.83 -0.39 -18.79
C VAL A 307 -5.79 -1.24 -20.05
N GLU A 308 -4.65 -1.24 -20.75
CA GLU A 308 -4.42 -2.04 -21.96
C GLU A 308 -3.93 -3.44 -21.59
N SER A 309 -2.94 -3.52 -20.70
CA SER A 309 -2.36 -4.78 -20.24
C SER A 309 -1.81 -4.67 -18.83
N VAL A 310 -1.67 -5.83 -18.18
CA VAL A 310 -1.06 -5.97 -16.86
C VAL A 310 -0.32 -7.31 -16.79
N GLU A 311 0.85 -7.36 -16.16
CA GLU A 311 1.62 -8.59 -16.01
C GLU A 311 2.51 -8.57 -14.76
N VAL A 312 2.87 -9.76 -14.26
CA VAL A 312 3.92 -9.90 -13.24
C VAL A 312 5.26 -9.94 -13.96
N SER A 313 6.14 -9.00 -13.65
CA SER A 313 7.47 -8.90 -14.25
C SER A 313 8.57 -9.02 -13.18
N MET A 314 9.83 -8.91 -13.59
CA MET A 314 11.00 -9.08 -12.71
C MET A 314 11.06 -10.45 -11.99
N THR A 315 10.59 -11.51 -12.66
CA THR A 315 10.57 -12.90 -12.15
C THR A 315 11.92 -13.62 -12.32
N GLN A 316 12.82 -13.05 -13.11
CA GLN A 316 14.17 -13.55 -13.34
C GLN A 316 15.01 -13.59 -12.07
N ARG A 317 15.96 -14.53 -12.04
CA ARG A 317 16.94 -14.67 -10.96
C ARG A 317 18.18 -13.85 -11.28
N HIS A 318 18.88 -13.39 -10.24
CA HIS A 318 20.17 -12.74 -10.38
C HIS A 318 21.13 -13.69 -11.14
N PRO A 319 21.86 -13.23 -12.17
CA PRO A 319 22.60 -14.10 -13.08
C PRO A 319 23.68 -14.95 -12.39
N THR A 320 24.39 -14.37 -11.40
CA THR A 320 25.44 -15.10 -10.65
C THR A 320 24.93 -15.73 -9.35
N LEU A 321 24.09 -15.02 -8.59
CA LEU A 321 23.62 -15.48 -7.28
C LEU A 321 22.47 -16.48 -7.36
N LEU A 322 21.82 -16.58 -8.53
CA LEU A 322 20.69 -17.46 -8.81
C LEU A 322 19.48 -17.28 -7.87
N CYS A 323 19.44 -16.23 -7.05
CA CYS A 323 18.31 -15.88 -6.22
C CYS A 323 17.40 -14.84 -6.91
N SER A 324 16.14 -14.80 -6.50
CA SER A 324 15.18 -13.78 -6.93
C SER A 324 15.64 -12.39 -6.51
N LEU A 325 15.40 -11.38 -7.34
CA LEU A 325 15.86 -10.02 -7.09
C LEU A 325 15.21 -9.37 -5.87
N SER A 326 14.01 -9.80 -5.52
CA SER A 326 13.31 -9.44 -4.29
C SER A 326 12.46 -10.64 -3.83
N ASP A 327 11.95 -10.59 -2.59
CA ASP A 327 10.95 -11.54 -2.12
C ASP A 327 9.53 -11.20 -2.62
N HIS A 328 9.41 -10.13 -3.40
CA HIS A 328 8.30 -9.80 -4.28
C HIS A 328 8.75 -9.82 -5.75
N PHE A 329 7.81 -10.04 -6.66
CA PHE A 329 7.91 -9.77 -8.09
C PHE A 329 7.28 -8.43 -8.42
N ALA A 330 7.68 -7.83 -9.54
CA ALA A 330 7.14 -6.55 -9.96
C ALA A 330 5.76 -6.73 -10.59
N VAL A 331 4.95 -5.66 -10.54
CA VAL A 331 3.73 -5.54 -11.35
C VAL A 331 3.99 -4.47 -12.40
N GLU A 332 3.67 -4.78 -13.64
CA GLU A 332 3.73 -3.86 -14.77
C GLU A 332 2.35 -3.70 -15.39
N ALA A 333 2.01 -2.47 -15.78
CA ALA A 333 0.78 -2.16 -16.48
C ALA A 333 1.03 -1.16 -17.60
N VAL A 334 0.32 -1.34 -18.72
CA VAL A 334 0.26 -0.37 -19.80
C VAL A 334 -1.12 0.25 -19.79
N ILE A 335 -1.19 1.57 -19.75
CA ILE A 335 -2.44 2.31 -19.87
C ILE A 335 -2.47 3.07 -21.18
N THR A 336 -3.63 3.13 -21.82
CA THR A 336 -3.83 3.83 -23.10
C THR A 336 -4.81 4.98 -22.93
N ARG A 337 -4.55 6.06 -23.64
CA ARG A 337 -5.42 7.21 -23.72
C ARG A 337 -6.31 7.11 -24.94
N SER A 338 -7.62 7.20 -24.73
CA SER A 338 -8.60 7.34 -25.82
C SER A 338 -8.31 8.64 -26.58
N SER A 339 -8.03 8.52 -27.88
CA SER A 339 -7.91 9.65 -28.78
C SER A 339 -9.29 10.26 -29.01
N THR A 340 -9.63 11.32 -28.28
CA THR A 340 -10.76 12.17 -28.66
C THR A 340 -10.37 12.91 -29.94
N GLY A 341 -10.96 12.53 -31.07
CA GLY A 341 -10.76 13.21 -32.34
C GLY A 341 -10.95 14.72 -32.19
N HIS A 342 -10.02 15.49 -32.75
CA HIS A 342 -10.28 16.88 -33.09
C HIS A 342 -11.25 16.91 -34.27
N GLY A 343 -12.49 17.40 -34.04
CA GLY A 343 -13.38 17.89 -35.10
C GLY A 343 -14.76 17.22 -35.21
N GLU A 344 -15.75 18.08 -35.50
CA GLU A 344 -17.10 17.82 -36.05
C GLU A 344 -18.20 17.54 -35.01
N SER A 345 -18.95 18.57 -34.57
CA SER A 345 -20.08 19.27 -35.22
C SER A 345 -21.42 18.52 -35.08
N ASP A 346 -22.42 19.24 -34.58
CA ASP A 346 -23.82 18.86 -34.49
C ASP A 346 -24.32 18.02 -35.67
N SER A 347 -24.92 16.87 -35.37
CA SER A 347 -26.12 16.42 -36.10
C SER A 347 -26.83 15.33 -35.31
N ASP A 348 -28.08 15.63 -34.92
CA ASP A 348 -29.14 14.67 -34.63
C ASP A 348 -29.20 13.56 -35.69
N SER A 349 -29.38 12.30 -35.26
CA SER A 349 -30.26 11.35 -35.94
C SER A 349 -30.45 10.05 -35.14
N ASP A 350 -31.68 9.91 -34.66
CA ASP A 350 -32.57 8.74 -34.71
C ASP A 350 -32.11 7.31 -34.37
N ALA A 351 -32.89 6.75 -33.45
CA ALA A 351 -32.91 5.37 -33.01
C ALA A 351 -33.44 4.38 -34.05
N ALA A 352 -32.88 3.16 -34.06
CA ALA A 352 -33.53 1.93 -34.54
C ALA A 352 -32.86 0.67 -33.93
N PRO A 353 -33.55 -0.50 -33.86
CA PRO A 353 -33.55 -1.35 -32.67
C PRO A 353 -32.75 -2.67 -32.75
N GLY A 354 -32.31 -3.13 -31.57
CA GLY A 354 -32.41 -4.52 -31.08
C GLY A 354 -31.68 -5.67 -31.81
N SER A 355 -30.59 -6.16 -31.22
CA SER A 355 -30.14 -7.55 -31.36
C SER A 355 -30.00 -8.18 -29.97
N ALA A 356 -30.82 -9.22 -29.73
CA ALA A 356 -30.89 -9.96 -28.49
C ALA A 356 -29.90 -11.13 -28.52
N ASN A 357 -28.89 -11.09 -27.65
CA ASN A 357 -28.29 -12.21 -26.91
C ASN A 357 -26.88 -11.83 -26.43
N SER A 358 -26.82 -11.17 -25.28
CA SER A 358 -25.64 -11.10 -24.42
C SER A 358 -26.13 -10.98 -22.98
N PRO A 359 -25.52 -11.68 -22.01
CA PRO A 359 -26.02 -11.70 -20.64
C PRO A 359 -25.91 -10.30 -20.04
N THR A 360 -27.06 -9.74 -19.68
CA THR A 360 -27.22 -8.41 -19.10
C THR A 360 -26.50 -8.33 -17.76
N LEU A 361 -25.34 -7.67 -17.76
CA LEU A 361 -24.79 -7.05 -16.56
C LEU A 361 -25.86 -6.07 -16.06
N HIS A 362 -26.34 -6.24 -14.83
CA HIS A 362 -27.31 -5.34 -14.25
C HIS A 362 -26.79 -3.90 -14.30
N THR A 363 -27.37 -3.10 -15.19
CA THR A 363 -27.24 -1.64 -15.20
C THR A 363 -27.86 -1.12 -13.91
N THR A 364 -27.05 -0.99 -12.86
CA THR A 364 -27.44 -0.24 -11.68
C THR A 364 -27.58 1.22 -12.11
N SER A 365 -28.82 1.71 -12.07
CA SER A 365 -29.17 3.13 -12.10
C SER A 365 -28.09 3.98 -11.45
N SER A 366 -27.65 5.02 -12.17
CA SER A 366 -26.66 6.00 -11.75
C SER A 366 -27.13 6.74 -10.49
N LYS A 367 -26.89 6.16 -9.32
CA LYS A 367 -27.00 6.89 -8.06
C LYS A 367 -25.95 8.00 -8.09
N GLN A 368 -26.37 9.23 -7.83
CA GLN A 368 -25.46 10.32 -7.46
C GLN A 368 -24.75 9.90 -6.18
N VAL A 369 -23.59 9.26 -6.31
CA VAL A 369 -22.73 8.96 -5.18
C VAL A 369 -21.89 10.21 -4.98
N SER A 370 -22.18 10.99 -3.94
CA SER A 370 -21.25 12.03 -3.53
C SER A 370 -19.88 11.38 -3.26
N PRO A 371 -18.73 12.06 -3.47
CA PRO A 371 -17.41 11.43 -3.41
C PRO A 371 -17.09 10.75 -2.06
N ASN A 372 -17.83 11.10 -0.99
CA ASN A 372 -17.75 10.53 0.35
C ASN A 372 -18.87 9.51 0.67
N ALA A 373 -19.71 9.13 -0.30
CA ALA A 373 -20.88 8.27 -0.09
C ALA A 373 -20.81 6.90 -0.79
N ALA A 374 -19.62 6.47 -1.19
CA ALA A 374 -19.44 5.22 -1.93
C ALA A 374 -19.53 3.94 -1.08
N LEU A 375 -19.46 4.05 0.25
CA LEU A 375 -19.56 2.91 1.16
C LEU A 375 -20.94 2.87 1.81
N SER A 376 -21.41 1.65 2.14
CA SER A 376 -22.68 1.48 2.87
C SER A 376 -22.58 2.03 4.30
N PRO A 377 -23.69 2.49 4.91
CA PRO A 377 -23.72 2.89 6.32
C PRO A 377 -23.14 1.84 7.27
N GLU A 378 -23.40 0.55 7.04
CA GLU A 378 -22.87 -0.52 7.90
C GLU A 378 -21.35 -0.66 7.81
N THR A 379 -20.78 -0.33 6.65
CA THR A 379 -19.32 -0.32 6.46
C THR A 379 -18.67 0.74 7.34
N TYR A 380 -19.27 1.93 7.44
CA TYR A 380 -18.77 2.97 8.35
C TYR A 380 -18.89 2.56 9.82
N ASP A 381 -20.01 1.94 10.22
CA ASP A 381 -20.18 1.41 11.57
C ASP A 381 -19.12 0.36 11.91
N HIS A 382 -18.75 -0.48 10.93
CA HIS A 382 -17.67 -1.45 11.10
C HIS A 382 -16.31 -0.78 11.36
N ILE A 383 -15.97 0.27 10.61
CA ILE A 383 -14.72 1.04 10.82
C ILE A 383 -14.72 1.69 12.21
N ILE A 384 -15.84 2.29 12.60
CA ILE A 384 -15.99 2.95 13.91
C ILE A 384 -15.85 1.93 15.03
N GLY A 385 -16.54 0.78 14.93
CA GLY A 385 -16.45 -0.28 15.93
C GLY A 385 -15.04 -0.86 16.08
N MET A 386 -14.34 -1.07 14.95
CA MET A 386 -12.92 -1.47 14.94
C MET A 386 -12.03 -0.42 15.61
N THR A 387 -12.28 0.86 15.34
CA THR A 387 -11.54 1.98 15.93
C THR A 387 -11.75 2.05 17.44
N HIS A 388 -12.99 1.90 17.92
CA HIS A 388 -13.31 1.87 19.35
C HIS A 388 -12.62 0.72 20.08
N LYS A 389 -12.66 -0.49 19.52
CA LYS A 389 -11.95 -1.65 20.06
C LYS A 389 -10.44 -1.37 20.21
N TYR A 390 -9.84 -0.68 19.24
CA TYR A 390 -8.43 -0.31 19.30
C TYR A 390 -8.16 0.79 20.34
N VAL A 391 -9.01 1.83 20.39
CA VAL A 391 -8.94 2.93 21.38
C VAL A 391 -9.00 2.41 22.82
N ASP A 392 -9.91 1.48 23.12
CA ASP A 392 -10.05 0.92 24.46
C ASP A 392 -8.81 0.15 24.91
N ARG A 393 -8.23 -0.63 23.98
CA ARG A 393 -6.96 -1.30 24.20
C ARG A 393 -5.84 -0.30 24.50
N GLU A 394 -5.71 0.76 23.71
CA GLU A 394 -4.68 1.79 23.90
C GLU A 394 -4.90 2.59 25.21
N ARG A 395 -6.14 2.89 25.59
CA ARG A 395 -6.41 3.53 26.91
C ARG A 395 -6.03 2.63 28.08
N SER A 396 -6.26 1.32 27.97
CA SER A 396 -5.84 0.35 28.99
C SER A 396 -4.33 0.25 29.06
N GLN A 397 -3.66 0.07 27.92
CA GLN A 397 -2.20 0.01 27.83
C GLN A 397 -1.53 1.28 28.36
N ARG A 398 -2.11 2.46 28.10
CA ARG A 398 -1.60 3.73 28.61
C ARG A 398 -1.65 3.79 30.12
N ARG A 399 -2.80 3.40 30.71
CA ARG A 399 -2.97 3.36 32.17
C ARG A 399 -1.94 2.43 32.83
N TRP A 400 -1.76 1.23 32.29
CA TRP A 400 -0.79 0.27 32.83
C TRP A 400 0.66 0.73 32.69
N ARG A 401 1.04 1.34 31.56
CA ARG A 401 2.40 1.89 31.37
C ARG A 401 2.67 3.07 32.31
N MET A 402 1.69 3.96 32.52
CA MET A 402 1.85 5.06 33.48
C MET A 402 1.91 4.56 34.93
N ALA A 403 1.11 3.56 35.27
CA ALA A 403 1.19 2.90 36.58
C ALA A 403 2.57 2.26 36.79
N HIS A 404 3.11 1.57 35.78
CA HIS A 404 4.44 0.98 35.84
C HIS A 404 5.53 2.03 35.99
N PHE A 405 5.45 3.16 35.27
CA PHE A 405 6.38 4.28 35.45
C PHE A 405 6.39 4.83 36.88
N ILE A 406 5.22 5.09 37.46
CA ILE A 406 5.10 5.61 38.84
C ILE A 406 5.62 4.57 39.84
N ALA A 407 5.22 3.31 39.69
CA ALA A 407 5.73 2.22 40.53
C ALA A 407 7.25 2.09 40.42
N SER A 408 7.81 2.26 39.22
CA SER A 408 9.25 2.17 38.98
C SER A 408 10.02 3.25 39.73
N ILE A 409 9.49 4.49 39.80
CA ILE A 409 10.08 5.57 40.60
C ILE A 409 10.10 5.19 42.08
N VAL A 410 8.97 4.72 42.62
CA VAL A 410 8.83 4.36 44.04
C VAL A 410 9.79 3.21 44.41
N ILE A 411 9.84 2.15 43.60
CA ILE A 411 10.74 1.01 43.81
C ILE A 411 12.20 1.48 43.77
N SER A 412 12.56 2.34 42.82
CA SER A 412 13.93 2.83 42.68
C SER A 412 14.37 3.66 43.89
N ILE A 413 13.51 4.56 44.39
CA ILE A 413 13.76 5.29 45.63
C ILE A 413 13.92 4.32 46.81
N GLY A 414 13.04 3.32 46.91
CA GLY A 414 13.11 2.28 47.95
C GLY A 414 14.42 1.50 47.91
N CYS A 415 14.89 1.10 46.73
CA CYS A 415 16.18 0.45 46.54
C CYS A 415 17.35 1.35 46.95
N MET A 416 17.35 2.63 46.54
CA MET A 416 18.40 3.59 46.90
C MET A 416 18.46 3.84 48.42
N VAL A 417 17.31 3.99 49.07
CA VAL A 417 17.24 4.08 50.54
C VAL A 417 17.74 2.77 51.17
N GLY A 418 17.34 1.62 50.63
CA GLY A 418 17.74 0.30 51.11
C GLY A 418 19.25 0.07 51.13
N VAL A 419 20.00 0.68 50.20
CA VAL A 419 21.48 0.59 50.16
C VAL A 419 22.12 1.04 51.47
N TRP A 420 21.57 2.05 52.16
CA TRP A 420 22.08 2.55 53.43
C TRP A 420 22.01 1.53 54.57
N TRP A 421 21.20 0.48 54.43
CA TRP A 421 20.92 -0.52 55.48
C TRP A 421 21.56 -1.89 55.20
N VAL A 422 22.39 -2.01 54.17
CA VAL A 422 22.96 -3.28 53.70
C VAL A 422 24.02 -3.88 54.64
N GLY A 423 24.65 -3.05 55.49
CA GLY A 423 25.70 -3.47 56.40
C GLY A 423 26.90 -4.08 55.66
N ASN A 424 27.45 -5.17 56.16
CA ASN A 424 28.67 -5.80 55.60
C ASN A 424 28.42 -6.68 54.36
N ARG A 425 27.16 -6.82 53.90
CA ARG A 425 26.80 -7.69 52.76
C ARG A 425 26.78 -6.89 51.46
N THR A 426 27.94 -6.43 51.02
CA THR A 426 28.10 -5.52 49.85
C THR A 426 27.40 -6.00 48.57
N TYR A 427 27.32 -7.31 48.34
CA TYR A 427 26.61 -7.88 47.19
C TYR A 427 25.10 -7.52 47.16
N ILE A 428 24.45 -7.33 48.33
CA ILE A 428 23.04 -6.93 48.41
C ILE A 428 22.88 -5.48 47.92
N GLY A 429 23.82 -4.59 48.28
CA GLY A 429 23.82 -3.21 47.80
C GLY A 429 23.99 -3.13 46.29
N PHE A 430 24.87 -3.95 45.73
CA PHE A 430 25.00 -4.09 44.28
C PHE A 430 23.69 -4.55 43.62
N LEU A 431 23.04 -5.59 44.16
CA LEU A 431 21.76 -6.08 43.64
C LEU A 431 20.66 -5.01 43.69
N LEU A 432 20.56 -4.24 44.79
CA LEU A 432 19.58 -3.16 44.92
C LEU A 432 19.81 -2.06 43.88
N ILE A 433 21.06 -1.65 43.64
CA ILE A 433 21.39 -0.65 42.62
C ILE A 433 21.09 -1.18 41.22
N LEU A 434 21.45 -2.43 40.94
CA LEU A 434 21.21 -3.06 39.63
C LEU A 434 19.71 -3.14 39.34
N ILE A 435 18.92 -3.66 40.29
CA ILE A 435 17.46 -3.74 40.18
C ILE A 435 16.87 -2.35 40.01
N SER A 436 17.27 -1.38 40.85
CA SER A 436 16.82 0.01 40.74
C SER A 436 17.07 0.58 39.35
N THR A 437 18.28 0.38 38.80
CA THR A 437 18.68 0.96 37.52
C THR A 437 17.88 0.37 36.36
N LEU A 438 17.77 -0.97 36.31
CA LEU A 438 17.04 -1.66 35.24
C LEU A 438 15.53 -1.35 35.30
N ASN A 439 14.95 -1.37 36.50
CA ASN A 439 13.55 -1.03 36.74
C ASN A 439 13.27 0.43 36.39
N PHE A 440 14.11 1.38 36.82
CA PHE A 440 13.94 2.79 36.49
C PHE A 440 14.02 3.02 34.97
N ALA A 441 14.98 2.42 34.29
CA ALA A 441 15.11 2.52 32.84
C ALA A 441 13.85 2.00 32.12
N ALA A 442 13.35 0.82 32.51
CA ALA A 442 12.11 0.26 31.97
C ALA A 442 10.90 1.17 32.24
N GLY A 443 10.78 1.67 33.47
CA GLY A 443 9.72 2.60 33.86
C GLY A 443 9.74 3.90 33.07
N VAL A 444 10.91 4.52 32.86
CA VAL A 444 11.06 5.74 32.06
C VAL A 444 10.64 5.50 30.61
N LEU A 445 11.04 4.38 30.00
CA LEU A 445 10.59 4.01 28.65
C LEU A 445 9.08 3.87 28.57
N ASP A 446 8.45 3.20 29.55
CA ASP A 446 6.99 3.11 29.63
C ASP A 446 6.32 4.46 29.87
N GLY A 447 6.95 5.33 30.66
CA GLY A 447 6.60 6.73 30.86
C GLY A 447 6.52 7.51 29.54
N LEU A 448 7.57 7.41 28.72
CA LEU A 448 7.64 8.07 27.42
C LEU A 448 6.62 7.49 26.44
N ILE A 449 6.49 6.16 26.38
CA ILE A 449 5.55 5.48 25.48
C ILE A 449 4.11 5.82 25.87
N GLY A 450 3.70 5.62 27.12
CA GLY A 450 2.34 5.89 27.54
C GLY A 450 1.98 7.38 27.64
N GLY A 451 2.96 8.23 27.92
CA GLY A 451 2.78 9.67 28.03
C GLY A 451 2.71 10.35 26.66
N LEU A 452 3.70 10.12 25.80
CA LEU A 452 3.86 10.83 24.53
C LEU A 452 3.25 10.02 23.37
N PHE A 453 3.79 8.83 23.09
CA PHE A 453 3.38 8.05 21.91
C PHE A 453 1.90 7.66 21.96
N MET A 454 1.42 7.10 23.08
CA MET A 454 0.02 6.70 23.18
C MET A 454 -0.93 7.91 23.17
N SER A 455 -0.47 9.09 23.59
CA SER A 455 -1.25 10.32 23.47
C SER A 455 -1.35 10.79 22.02
N SER A 456 -0.26 10.73 21.24
CA SER A 456 -0.31 11.06 19.81
C SER A 456 -1.15 10.05 19.04
N GLU A 457 -1.01 8.75 19.33
CA GLU A 457 -1.81 7.67 18.74
C GLU A 457 -3.31 7.89 18.98
N LEU A 458 -3.71 8.18 20.23
CA LEU A 458 -5.10 8.47 20.58
C LEU A 458 -5.64 9.75 19.92
N ARG A 459 -4.80 10.72 19.59
CA ARG A 459 -5.21 11.92 18.85
C ARG A 459 -5.40 11.61 17.37
N ALA A 460 -4.48 10.86 16.76
CA ALA A 460 -4.62 10.39 15.38
C ALA A 460 -5.89 9.54 15.18
N LEU A 461 -6.21 8.67 16.14
CA LEU A 461 -7.46 7.89 16.13
C LEU A 461 -8.71 8.78 16.21
N LYS A 462 -8.67 9.90 16.94
CA LYS A 462 -9.79 10.84 17.01
C LYS A 462 -10.02 11.55 15.68
N GLU A 463 -8.95 11.99 15.03
CA GLU A 463 -9.03 12.60 13.69
C GLU A 463 -9.61 11.60 12.69
N PHE A 464 -9.07 10.38 12.67
CA PHE A 464 -9.58 9.31 11.81
C PHE A 464 -11.05 8.98 12.08
N GLU A 465 -11.43 8.80 13.35
CA GLU A 465 -12.84 8.56 13.73
C GLU A 465 -13.74 9.72 13.30
N TRP A 466 -13.30 10.98 13.47
CA TRP A 466 -14.07 12.15 13.06
C TRP A 466 -14.32 12.16 11.55
N GLU A 467 -13.29 11.88 10.74
CA GLU A 467 -13.43 11.82 9.28
C GLU A 467 -14.42 10.73 8.84
N VAL A 468 -14.30 9.53 9.41
CA VAL A 468 -15.18 8.39 9.10
C VAL A 468 -16.63 8.71 9.49
N ARG A 469 -16.85 9.31 10.67
CA ARG A 469 -18.18 9.75 11.11
C ARG A 469 -18.74 10.85 10.22
N ASN A 470 -17.89 11.78 9.78
CA ASN A 470 -18.32 12.86 8.90
C ASN A 470 -18.77 12.30 7.54
N ALA A 471 -18.00 11.38 6.96
CA ALA A 471 -18.38 10.68 5.73
C ALA A 471 -19.69 9.90 5.91
N GLN A 472 -19.85 9.15 7.00
CA GLN A 472 -21.07 8.43 7.33
C GLN A 472 -22.30 9.35 7.38
N ARG A 473 -22.19 10.51 8.06
CA ARG A 473 -23.29 11.49 8.15
C ARG A 473 -23.71 12.02 6.78
N LEU A 474 -22.75 12.26 5.90
CA LEU A 474 -23.03 12.70 4.52
C LEU A 474 -23.82 11.64 3.74
N VAL A 475 -23.48 10.35 3.91
CA VAL A 475 -24.20 9.23 3.28
C VAL A 475 -25.64 9.18 3.77
N ILE A 476 -25.83 9.15 5.10
CA ILE A 476 -27.16 9.07 5.71
C ILE A 476 -28.04 10.27 5.32
N ALA A 477 -27.47 11.49 5.29
CA ALA A 477 -28.20 12.68 4.85
C ALA A 477 -28.63 12.59 3.38
N THR A 478 -27.77 12.02 2.52
CA THR A 478 -28.08 11.81 1.10
C THR A 478 -29.19 10.77 0.92
N GLU A 479 -29.11 9.65 1.64
CA GLU A 479 -30.14 8.59 1.60
C GLU A 479 -31.48 9.06 2.17
N GLY A 480 -31.48 9.81 3.27
CA GLY A 480 -32.69 10.37 3.88
C GLY A 480 -33.38 11.42 2.99
N SER A 481 -32.61 12.28 2.33
CA SER A 481 -33.15 13.24 1.36
C SER A 481 -33.77 12.55 0.14
N PHE A 482 -33.23 11.40 -0.27
CA PHE A 482 -33.78 10.62 -1.38
C PHE A 482 -35.10 9.94 -1.00
N SER A 483 -35.18 9.35 0.19
CA SER A 483 -36.41 8.71 0.70
C SER A 483 -37.57 9.71 0.80
N ALA A 484 -37.30 10.94 1.27
CA ALA A 484 -38.32 11.99 1.37
C ALA A 484 -38.85 12.44 0.00
N LYS A 485 -37.98 12.47 -1.03
CA LYS A 485 -38.35 12.88 -2.39
C LYS A 485 -39.19 11.81 -3.11
N VAL A 486 -38.89 10.53 -2.90
CA VAL A 486 -39.67 9.40 -3.44
C VAL A 486 -41.05 9.31 -2.79
N GLU A 487 -41.19 9.66 -1.51
CA GLU A 487 -42.50 9.72 -0.84
C GLU A 487 -43.38 10.88 -1.33
N ASP A 488 -42.79 11.98 -1.79
CA ASP A 488 -43.52 13.11 -2.39
C ASP A 488 -43.97 12.76 -3.83
N ASP A 489 -43.08 12.17 -4.63
CA ASP A 489 -43.38 11.74 -6.02
C ASP A 489 -44.39 10.57 -6.11
N GLN A 490 -44.71 9.90 -4.99
CA GLN A 490 -45.76 8.86 -4.91
C GLN A 490 -47.11 9.37 -4.38
N LYS A 491 -47.17 10.63 -3.94
CA LYS A 491 -48.40 11.27 -3.44
C LYS A 491 -49.06 12.20 -4.46
N ASP A 492 -48.37 12.51 -5.56
CA ASP A 492 -48.90 13.11 -6.78
C ASP A 492 -49.29 12.04 -7.80
#